data_AF-A0A7X3R7L5-F1
#
_entry.id   AF-A0A7X3R7L5-F1
#
_cell.length_a   1.000
_cell.length_b   1.000
_cell.length_c   1.000
_cell.angle_alpha   90.00
_cell.angle_beta   90.00
_cell.angle_gamma   90.00
#
_symmetry.space_group_name_H-M   'P 1'
#
loop_
_entity.id
_entity.type
_entity.pdbx_description
1 polymer ?
#
loop_
_entity_poly.entity_id
_entity_poly.type
_entity_poly.pdbx_seq_one_letter_code
_entity_poly.pdbx_strand_id
1 'polypeptide(L)'
;MLRFASLGAKGLAGLLVGLAVWALAFSSETASASGETVTTELAPGWNVAGWTEAEAPVETLFEMIPDLEVAYAWDAEKQTFLWAVREESVHSQTLETLTPGMGLWLYLGGTEPFMWTRELLLKSGVASLQAGWNLVGWGGRDGISTEEALSHLEGLLTASWFWDGVTQDFGQASEGSGQTLARGDALWLEAIDAAQWLQLDGRMRVVFEREVSTAFQAETQAALDDVVVFFARHYNLVVEGITVRLKAESAGCGGGYANETIFMEEGCLNPAPHEYSHAVQEYLATLEPDGSWGTVRYKIGPAWLSEGVANIASAVYRDLAGIDSLDEHREHSRVAAITNPNDLASLEWERKLPAGLSRGPLAHRQGGRAVALRVLPSAPNIEVLARSFLHSVRNAE
;
A
#
# COMPACT_ATOMS: atom_id res chain seq x y z
N MET A 1 -20.39 -60.37 -6.59
CA MET A 1 -20.97 -59.43 -5.60
C MET A 1 -20.15 -58.15 -5.61
N LEU A 2 -20.63 -57.12 -6.29
CA LEU A 2 -20.16 -55.72 -6.19
C LEU A 2 -21.35 -54.89 -6.68
N ARG A 3 -22.02 -54.18 -5.76
CA ARG A 3 -23.14 -53.28 -6.06
C ARG A 3 -22.56 -51.88 -6.25
N PHE A 4 -22.62 -51.36 -7.47
CA PHE A 4 -22.44 -49.93 -7.72
C PHE A 4 -23.75 -49.20 -7.41
N ALA A 5 -23.68 -48.26 -6.48
CA ALA A 5 -24.78 -47.35 -6.16
C ALA A 5 -24.84 -46.23 -7.20
N SER A 6 -26.02 -46.02 -7.78
CA SER A 6 -26.31 -44.89 -8.67
C SER A 6 -26.39 -43.59 -7.87
N LEU A 7 -25.42 -42.69 -8.01
CA LEU A 7 -25.62 -41.29 -7.61
C LEU A 7 -26.48 -40.60 -8.68
N GLY A 8 -27.60 -40.04 -8.23
CA GLY A 8 -28.60 -39.40 -9.09
C GLY A 8 -28.13 -38.06 -9.65
N ALA A 9 -28.38 -37.86 -10.94
CA ALA A 9 -28.06 -36.69 -11.76
C ALA A 9 -28.79 -35.37 -11.37
N LYS A 10 -29.34 -35.26 -10.16
CA LYS A 10 -30.11 -34.08 -9.71
C LYS A 10 -29.35 -33.15 -8.75
N GLY A 11 -28.12 -33.51 -8.34
CA GLY A 11 -27.28 -32.69 -7.46
C GLY A 11 -26.33 -31.72 -8.17
N LEU A 12 -26.09 -31.87 -9.49
CA LEU A 12 -25.06 -31.09 -10.20
C LEU A 12 -25.55 -29.75 -10.76
N ALA A 13 -26.85 -29.59 -10.98
CA ALA A 13 -27.40 -28.36 -11.57
C ALA A 13 -27.52 -27.19 -10.56
N GLY A 14 -27.61 -27.48 -9.26
CA GLY A 14 -27.66 -26.44 -8.21
C GLY A 14 -26.31 -25.82 -7.89
N LEU A 15 -25.20 -26.55 -8.13
CA LEU A 15 -23.85 -26.07 -7.83
C LEU A 15 -23.31 -25.12 -8.91
N LEU A 16 -23.71 -25.32 -10.17
CA LEU A 16 -23.27 -24.50 -11.31
C LEU A 16 -23.99 -23.14 -11.39
N VAL A 17 -25.20 -23.02 -10.84
CA VAL A 17 -25.92 -21.72 -10.77
C VAL A 17 -25.45 -20.87 -9.59
N GLY A 18 -24.96 -21.49 -8.51
CA GLY A 18 -24.37 -20.78 -7.37
C GLY A 18 -23.02 -20.13 -7.65
N LEU A 19 -22.18 -20.74 -8.51
CA LEU A 19 -20.87 -20.19 -8.88
C LEU A 19 -20.95 -19.05 -9.90
N ALA A 20 -21.96 -19.03 -10.78
CA ALA A 20 -22.12 -17.99 -11.79
C ALA A 20 -22.56 -16.62 -11.22
N VAL A 21 -23.20 -16.60 -10.04
CA VAL A 21 -23.65 -15.35 -9.40
C VAL A 21 -22.53 -14.70 -8.57
N TRP A 22 -21.53 -15.47 -8.13
CA TRP A 22 -20.37 -14.93 -7.40
C TRP A 22 -19.35 -14.22 -8.32
N ALA A 23 -19.26 -14.62 -9.59
CA ALA A 23 -18.33 -14.02 -10.55
C ALA A 23 -18.76 -12.62 -11.05
N LEU A 24 -20.00 -12.18 -10.79
CA LEU A 24 -20.53 -10.90 -11.27
C LEU A 24 -20.53 -9.77 -10.23
N ALA A 25 -20.09 -10.03 -8.99
CA ALA A 25 -20.12 -9.05 -7.91
C ALA A 25 -18.77 -8.37 -7.61
N PHE A 26 -17.67 -8.84 -8.21
CA PHE A 26 -16.47 -8.01 -8.35
C PHE A 26 -16.69 -7.10 -9.55
N SER A 27 -17.59 -6.13 -9.40
CA SER A 27 -17.52 -4.93 -10.23
C SER A 27 -16.11 -4.41 -10.05
N SER A 28 -15.29 -4.55 -11.09
CA SER A 28 -14.06 -3.82 -11.28
C SER A 28 -14.43 -2.36 -11.06
N GLU A 29 -14.19 -1.87 -9.85
CA GLU A 29 -14.29 -0.47 -9.52
C GLU A 29 -13.34 0.19 -10.51
N THR A 30 -13.92 0.79 -11.56
CA THR A 30 -13.18 1.42 -12.63
C THR A 30 -12.35 2.48 -11.95
N ALA A 31 -11.06 2.18 -11.75
CA ALA A 31 -10.11 3.10 -11.18
C ALA A 31 -10.30 4.43 -11.90
N SER A 32 -10.82 5.41 -11.17
CA SER A 32 -11.26 6.65 -11.76
C SER A 32 -10.01 7.40 -12.19
N ALA A 33 -9.90 7.70 -13.49
CA ALA A 33 -8.79 8.49 -14.01
C ALA A 33 -8.61 9.75 -13.16
N SER A 34 -7.40 9.99 -12.67
CA SER A 34 -7.09 11.12 -11.80
C SER A 34 -7.22 12.47 -12.50
N GLY A 35 -7.28 12.46 -13.83
CA GLY A 35 -7.08 13.63 -14.68
C GLY A 35 -5.63 14.11 -14.73
N GLU A 36 -4.72 13.44 -14.00
CA GLU A 36 -3.28 13.69 -14.06
C GLU A 36 -2.69 12.95 -15.26
N THR A 37 -1.74 13.59 -15.95
CA THR A 37 -1.04 13.01 -17.09
C THR A 37 0.46 13.01 -16.84
N VAL A 38 1.15 12.04 -17.43
CA VAL A 38 2.61 11.96 -17.46
C VAL A 38 3.09 12.09 -18.90
N THR A 39 4.19 12.80 -19.09
CA THR A 39 4.82 12.99 -20.40
C THR A 39 6.26 12.48 -20.35
N THR A 40 6.59 11.51 -21.20
CA THR A 40 7.94 10.98 -21.36
C THR A 40 8.45 11.33 -22.75
N GLU A 41 9.67 11.85 -22.86
CA GLU A 41 10.35 12.02 -24.15
C GLU A 41 10.99 10.69 -24.56
N LEU A 42 10.64 10.19 -25.75
CA LEU A 42 11.23 9.00 -26.35
C LEU A 42 12.22 9.43 -27.41
N ALA A 43 13.49 9.05 -27.28
CA ALA A 43 14.51 9.31 -28.28
C ALA A 43 14.39 8.33 -29.47
N PRO A 44 14.87 8.69 -30.67
CA PRO A 44 15.10 7.71 -31.73
C PRO A 44 15.89 6.49 -31.25
N GLY A 45 15.46 5.28 -31.59
CA GLY A 45 16.07 4.04 -31.11
C GLY A 45 15.36 3.43 -29.89
N TRP A 46 16.13 2.87 -28.96
CA TRP A 46 15.60 2.14 -27.81
C TRP A 46 15.25 3.06 -26.65
N ASN A 47 14.13 2.79 -26.00
CA ASN A 47 13.63 3.53 -24.84
C ASN A 47 13.04 2.55 -23.82
N VAL A 48 13.13 2.87 -22.54
CA VAL A 48 12.47 2.09 -21.48
C VAL A 48 11.52 3.00 -20.74
N ALA A 49 10.25 2.60 -20.63
CA ALA A 49 9.19 3.41 -20.02
C ALA A 49 8.10 2.52 -19.43
N GLY A 50 7.44 3.00 -18.36
CA GLY A 50 6.34 2.32 -17.71
C GLY A 50 4.98 2.63 -18.34
N TRP A 51 4.13 1.62 -18.49
CA TRP A 51 2.71 1.80 -18.81
C TRP A 51 1.96 2.28 -17.55
N THR A 52 1.36 3.46 -17.64
CA THR A 52 0.71 4.12 -16.50
C THR A 52 -0.80 4.21 -16.63
N GLU A 53 -1.39 3.83 -17.76
CA GLU A 53 -2.84 3.92 -17.99
C GLU A 53 -3.58 2.67 -17.50
N ALA A 54 -4.90 2.67 -17.65
CA ALA A 54 -5.72 1.47 -17.51
C ALA A 54 -5.23 0.34 -18.42
N GLU A 55 -5.69 -0.88 -18.12
CA GLU A 55 -5.42 -2.03 -18.98
C GLU A 55 -5.94 -1.75 -20.39
N ALA A 56 -5.11 -2.03 -21.40
CA ALA A 56 -5.40 -1.73 -22.79
C ALA A 56 -4.78 -2.78 -23.73
N PRO A 57 -5.37 -3.01 -24.92
CA PRO A 57 -4.72 -3.82 -25.95
C PRO A 57 -3.43 -3.14 -26.45
N VAL A 58 -2.42 -3.92 -26.84
CA VAL A 58 -1.10 -3.40 -27.27
C VAL A 58 -1.20 -2.46 -28.47
N GLU A 59 -2.21 -2.61 -29.31
CA GLU A 59 -2.49 -1.77 -30.48
C GLU A 59 -2.64 -0.30 -30.09
N THR A 60 -3.20 -0.02 -28.91
CA THR A 60 -3.34 1.33 -28.35
C THR A 60 -1.98 2.05 -28.28
N LEU A 61 -0.91 1.33 -27.92
CA LEU A 61 0.44 1.92 -27.83
C LEU A 61 0.95 2.35 -29.22
N PHE A 62 0.71 1.55 -30.24
CA PHE A 62 1.08 1.88 -31.62
C PHE A 62 0.23 3.01 -32.21
N GLU A 63 -1.02 3.17 -31.78
CA GLU A 63 -1.87 4.31 -32.12
C GLU A 63 -1.38 5.61 -31.45
N MET A 64 -0.96 5.52 -30.19
CA MET A 64 -0.46 6.66 -29.40
C MET A 64 0.92 7.14 -29.83
N ILE A 65 1.79 6.24 -30.31
CA ILE A 65 3.16 6.56 -30.72
C ILE A 65 3.33 6.14 -32.19
N PRO A 66 3.03 7.01 -33.18
CA PRO A 66 2.98 6.62 -34.59
C PRO A 66 4.27 6.00 -35.16
N ASP A 67 5.43 6.43 -34.69
CA ASP A 67 6.74 5.96 -35.15
C ASP A 67 7.29 4.77 -34.34
N LEU A 68 6.51 4.24 -33.39
CA LEU A 68 6.90 3.03 -32.65
C LEU A 68 6.84 1.82 -33.57
N GLU A 69 7.94 1.09 -33.72
CA GLU A 69 8.00 -0.10 -34.58
C GLU A 69 7.83 -1.38 -33.76
N VAL A 70 8.47 -1.44 -32.59
CA VAL A 70 8.53 -2.64 -31.75
C VAL A 70 8.34 -2.28 -30.28
N ALA A 71 7.58 -3.11 -29.57
CA ALA A 71 7.44 -3.04 -28.13
C ALA A 71 7.73 -4.41 -27.51
N TYR A 72 8.53 -4.43 -26.45
CA TYR A 72 8.76 -5.58 -25.60
C TYR A 72 8.26 -5.31 -24.19
N ALA A 73 7.81 -6.36 -23.53
CA ALA A 73 7.58 -6.40 -22.10
C ALA A 73 8.24 -7.65 -21.51
N TRP A 74 8.53 -7.66 -20.21
CA TRP A 74 9.06 -8.82 -19.53
C TRP A 74 7.96 -9.55 -18.75
N ASP A 75 7.69 -10.80 -19.09
CA ASP A 75 6.86 -11.69 -18.28
C ASP A 75 7.74 -12.23 -17.13
N ALA A 76 7.63 -11.59 -15.97
CA ALA A 76 8.42 -11.95 -14.80
C ALA A 76 8.05 -13.33 -14.21
N GLU A 77 6.85 -13.85 -14.44
CA GLU A 77 6.48 -15.19 -13.98
C GLU A 77 7.16 -16.25 -14.84
N LYS A 78 7.18 -16.05 -16.16
CA LYS A 78 7.79 -16.99 -17.12
C LYS A 78 9.27 -16.70 -17.40
N GLN A 79 9.81 -15.59 -16.91
CA GLN A 79 11.15 -15.09 -17.18
C GLN A 79 11.45 -15.05 -18.69
N THR A 80 10.54 -14.45 -19.46
CA THR A 80 10.65 -14.38 -20.92
C THR A 80 10.12 -13.05 -21.47
N PHE A 81 10.58 -12.68 -22.67
CA PHE A 81 10.08 -11.50 -23.35
C PHE A 81 8.74 -11.76 -24.03
N LEU A 82 7.79 -10.86 -23.80
CA LEU A 82 6.62 -10.67 -24.63
C LEU A 82 6.94 -9.56 -25.64
N TRP A 83 6.41 -9.65 -26.86
CA TRP A 83 6.72 -8.68 -27.90
C TRP A 83 5.56 -8.45 -28.87
N ALA A 84 5.57 -7.26 -29.47
CA ALA A 84 4.63 -6.81 -30.50
C ALA A 84 5.38 -5.96 -31.54
N VAL A 85 5.03 -6.10 -32.83
CA VAL A 85 5.64 -5.36 -33.95
C VAL A 85 4.51 -4.76 -34.81
N ARG A 86 4.61 -3.47 -35.16
CA ARG A 86 3.52 -2.72 -35.83
C ARG A 86 2.98 -3.39 -37.10
N GLU A 87 3.85 -3.90 -37.97
CA GLU A 87 3.47 -4.41 -39.30
C GLU A 87 3.30 -5.93 -39.36
N GLU A 88 3.55 -6.66 -38.27
CA GLU A 88 3.32 -8.11 -38.25
C GLU A 88 1.87 -8.46 -37.96
N SER A 89 1.41 -9.58 -38.54
CA SER A 89 0.08 -10.10 -38.22
C SER A 89 -0.01 -10.42 -36.72
N VAL A 90 -1.13 -10.05 -36.09
CA VAL A 90 -1.43 -10.29 -34.66
C VAL A 90 -1.12 -11.72 -34.18
N HIS A 91 -1.16 -12.72 -35.07
CA HIS A 91 -0.94 -14.13 -34.74
C HIS A 91 0.49 -14.53 -34.37
N SER A 92 1.51 -13.69 -34.62
CA SER A 92 2.90 -13.97 -34.24
C SER A 92 3.35 -13.28 -32.95
N GLN A 93 2.58 -12.30 -32.48
CA GLN A 93 2.93 -11.46 -31.33
C GLN A 93 2.57 -12.17 -30.02
N THR A 94 3.32 -11.89 -28.95
CA THR A 94 3.09 -12.48 -27.63
C THR A 94 2.71 -11.44 -26.57
N LEU A 95 2.92 -10.15 -26.84
CA LEU A 95 2.43 -9.05 -26.00
C LEU A 95 1.05 -8.62 -26.49
N GLU A 96 -0.01 -9.12 -25.87
CA GLU A 96 -1.39 -8.82 -26.28
C GLU A 96 -2.00 -7.64 -25.49
N THR A 97 -1.59 -7.46 -24.25
CA THR A 97 -2.23 -6.54 -23.29
C THR A 97 -1.19 -5.79 -22.49
N LEU A 98 -1.42 -4.49 -22.33
CA LEU A 98 -0.67 -3.58 -21.48
C LEU A 98 -1.40 -3.46 -20.15
N THR A 99 -0.69 -3.67 -19.05
CA THR A 99 -1.26 -3.55 -17.70
C THR A 99 -0.56 -2.45 -16.93
N PRO A 100 -1.26 -1.62 -16.14
CA PRO A 100 -0.62 -0.56 -15.36
C PRO A 100 0.50 -1.10 -14.46
N GLY A 101 1.66 -0.41 -14.49
CA GLY A 101 2.88 -0.81 -13.79
C GLY A 101 3.82 -1.70 -14.61
N MET A 102 3.42 -2.17 -15.80
CA MET A 102 4.30 -2.91 -16.71
C MET A 102 5.39 -1.99 -17.25
N GLY A 103 6.66 -2.39 -17.15
CA GLY A 103 7.74 -1.71 -17.86
C GLY A 103 7.85 -2.22 -19.30
N LEU A 104 8.12 -1.31 -20.23
CA LEU A 104 8.18 -1.55 -21.66
C LEU A 104 9.57 -1.18 -22.19
N TRP A 105 10.07 -1.97 -23.14
CA TRP A 105 11.27 -1.66 -23.92
C TRP A 105 10.85 -1.41 -25.37
N LEU A 106 10.97 -0.16 -25.80
CA LEU A 106 10.31 0.41 -26.98
C LEU A 106 11.36 0.79 -28.03
N TYR A 107 11.12 0.45 -29.29
CA TYR A 107 11.96 0.89 -30.41
C TYR A 107 11.23 1.91 -31.28
N LEU A 108 11.71 3.15 -31.28
CA LEU A 108 11.20 4.27 -32.06
C LEU A 108 12.01 4.40 -33.37
N GLY A 109 11.37 4.14 -34.52
CA GLY A 109 12.04 4.12 -35.83
C GLY A 109 12.23 5.50 -36.48
N GLY A 110 11.53 6.52 -35.99
CA GLY A 110 11.65 7.90 -36.47
C GLY A 110 13.03 8.52 -36.19
N THR A 111 13.33 9.65 -36.84
CA THR A 111 14.59 10.39 -36.62
C THR A 111 14.48 11.51 -35.59
N GLU A 112 13.26 11.83 -35.16
CA GLU A 112 12.98 12.89 -34.19
C GLU A 112 12.47 12.28 -32.87
N PRO A 113 12.76 12.89 -31.71
CA PRO A 113 12.15 12.49 -30.46
C PRO A 113 10.63 12.61 -30.47
N PHE A 114 9.95 11.76 -29.69
CA PHE A 114 8.50 11.76 -29.55
C PHE A 114 8.08 12.05 -28.11
N MET A 115 7.18 13.02 -27.91
CA MET A 115 6.65 13.35 -26.58
C MET A 115 5.42 12.49 -26.29
N TRP A 116 5.61 11.38 -25.59
CA TRP A 116 4.54 10.46 -25.23
C TRP A 116 3.82 10.92 -23.96
N THR A 117 2.63 11.50 -24.14
CA THR A 117 1.74 11.90 -23.03
C THR A 117 0.63 10.89 -22.84
N ARG A 118 0.40 10.50 -21.59
CA ARG A 118 -0.57 9.48 -21.21
C ARG A 118 -1.21 9.77 -19.87
N GLU A 119 -2.39 9.20 -19.62
CA GLU A 119 -3.02 9.32 -18.31
C GLU A 119 -2.20 8.57 -17.24
N LEU A 120 -2.16 9.14 -16.05
CA LEU A 120 -1.66 8.47 -14.87
C LEU A 120 -2.85 7.82 -14.16
N LEU A 121 -2.95 6.49 -14.29
CA LEU A 121 -3.84 5.70 -13.48
C LEU A 121 -3.25 5.55 -12.08
N LEU A 122 -4.08 5.88 -11.10
CA LEU A 122 -3.72 5.72 -9.70
C LEU A 122 -4.02 4.27 -9.35
N LYS A 123 -3.04 3.39 -9.60
CA LYS A 123 -3.02 2.10 -8.93
C LYS A 123 -2.26 2.23 -7.62
N SER A 124 -2.55 1.28 -6.74
CA SER A 124 -2.28 1.17 -5.30
C SER A 124 -0.84 1.40 -4.81
N GLY A 125 0.03 2.12 -5.52
CA GLY A 125 1.43 2.33 -5.19
C GLY A 125 2.21 1.04 -4.97
N VAL A 126 1.73 -0.13 -5.39
CA VAL A 126 2.43 -1.41 -5.19
C VAL A 126 2.64 -2.10 -6.52
N ALA A 127 3.91 -2.40 -6.81
CA ALA A 127 4.28 -3.33 -7.86
C ALA A 127 4.61 -4.69 -7.25
N SER A 128 4.05 -5.77 -7.80
CA SER A 128 4.45 -7.12 -7.43
C SER A 128 5.71 -7.53 -8.19
N LEU A 129 6.71 -8.04 -7.48
CA LEU A 129 7.95 -8.58 -8.03
C LEU A 129 7.93 -10.11 -7.94
N GLN A 130 8.42 -10.77 -8.98
CA GLN A 130 8.73 -12.19 -8.98
C GLN A 130 10.21 -12.40 -8.67
N ALA A 131 10.58 -13.59 -8.20
CA ALA A 131 11.98 -13.97 -8.11
C ALA A 131 12.64 -13.95 -9.51
N GLY A 132 13.86 -13.44 -9.61
CA GLY A 132 14.56 -13.21 -10.87
C GLY A 132 14.33 -11.81 -11.43
N TRP A 133 14.38 -11.67 -12.75
CA TRP A 133 14.28 -10.38 -13.42
C TRP A 133 12.83 -9.89 -13.48
N ASN A 134 12.66 -8.58 -13.35
CA ASN A 134 11.41 -7.85 -13.46
C ASN A 134 11.69 -6.56 -14.25
N LEU A 135 10.79 -6.19 -15.17
CA LEU A 135 10.80 -4.88 -15.83
C LEU A 135 9.54 -4.12 -15.40
N VAL A 136 9.71 -3.13 -14.53
CA VAL A 136 8.61 -2.52 -13.78
C VAL A 136 8.56 -1.03 -14.03
N GLY A 137 7.39 -0.51 -14.39
CA GLY A 137 7.12 0.91 -14.49
C GLY A 137 7.07 1.59 -13.12
N TRP A 138 7.66 2.78 -13.01
CA TRP A 138 7.59 3.61 -11.82
C TRP A 138 6.32 4.48 -11.84
N GLY A 139 5.43 4.24 -10.87
CA GLY A 139 4.22 5.02 -10.62
C GLY A 139 4.31 5.93 -9.38
N GLY A 140 5.42 5.91 -8.63
CA GLY A 140 5.60 6.71 -7.43
C GLY A 140 5.91 8.19 -7.72
N ARG A 141 6.40 8.96 -6.74
CA ARG A 141 6.61 10.42 -6.85
C ARG A 141 7.72 10.75 -7.85
N ASP A 142 7.55 11.87 -8.56
CA ASP A 142 8.59 12.43 -9.42
C ASP A 142 9.80 12.95 -8.63
N GLY A 143 10.99 12.83 -9.21
CA GLY A 143 12.23 13.39 -8.66
C GLY A 143 12.78 12.66 -7.43
N ILE A 144 12.18 11.54 -7.02
CA ILE A 144 12.73 10.71 -5.96
C ILE A 144 14.07 10.11 -6.42
N SER A 145 15.05 10.02 -5.54
CA SER A 145 16.29 9.31 -5.90
C SER A 145 15.98 7.82 -6.09
N THR A 146 16.70 7.17 -7.01
CA THR A 146 16.51 5.73 -7.24
C THR A 146 16.85 4.92 -5.98
N GLU A 147 17.83 5.39 -5.21
CA GLU A 147 18.21 4.82 -3.91
C GLU A 147 17.05 4.86 -2.91
N GLU A 148 16.43 6.02 -2.72
CA GLU A 148 15.26 6.19 -1.84
C GLU A 148 14.09 5.32 -2.31
N ALA A 149 13.82 5.28 -3.63
CA ALA A 149 12.76 4.47 -4.23
C ALA A 149 12.96 2.96 -4.03
N LEU A 150 14.21 2.49 -3.99
CA LEU A 150 14.56 1.08 -3.84
C LEU A 150 14.94 0.68 -2.40
N SER A 151 15.05 1.63 -1.48
CA SER A 151 15.42 1.39 -0.08
C SER A 151 14.57 0.30 0.59
N HIS A 152 13.30 0.17 0.21
CA HIS A 152 12.43 -0.86 0.78
C HIS A 152 12.72 -2.29 0.32
N LEU A 153 13.48 -2.43 -0.76
CA LEU A 153 13.90 -3.68 -1.36
C LEU A 153 15.37 -4.01 -1.02
N GLU A 154 15.99 -3.26 -0.11
CA GLU A 154 17.34 -3.56 0.35
C GLU A 154 17.42 -5.00 0.91
N GLY A 155 18.44 -5.75 0.48
CA GLY A 155 18.59 -7.16 0.82
C GLY A 155 17.63 -8.11 0.09
N LEU A 156 16.70 -7.60 -0.72
CA LEU A 156 15.81 -8.38 -1.60
C LEU A 156 16.22 -8.33 -3.07
N LEU A 157 17.07 -7.37 -3.47
CA LEU A 157 17.57 -7.24 -4.83
C LEU A 157 19.03 -7.72 -4.96
N THR A 158 19.34 -8.41 -6.04
CA THR A 158 20.73 -8.68 -6.47
C THR A 158 21.22 -7.62 -7.44
N ALA A 159 20.32 -7.02 -8.23
CA ALA A 159 20.67 -6.00 -9.19
C ALA A 159 19.48 -5.06 -9.48
N SER A 160 19.81 -3.83 -9.86
CA SER A 160 18.88 -2.79 -10.29
C SER A 160 19.53 -1.98 -11.41
N TRP A 161 18.79 -1.71 -12.47
CA TRP A 161 19.27 -0.98 -13.64
C TRP A 161 18.22 0.01 -14.14
N PHE A 162 18.70 1.15 -14.61
CA PHE A 162 17.91 2.17 -15.30
C PHE A 162 18.41 2.32 -16.74
N TRP A 163 17.53 2.75 -17.63
CA TRP A 163 17.89 3.05 -19.01
C TRP A 163 18.25 4.52 -19.14
N ASP A 164 19.40 4.81 -19.74
CA ASP A 164 19.76 6.15 -20.15
C ASP A 164 19.40 6.33 -21.64
N GLY A 165 18.31 7.06 -21.90
CA GLY A 165 17.84 7.35 -23.25
C GLY A 165 18.83 8.15 -24.11
N VAL A 166 19.76 8.89 -23.50
CA VAL A 166 20.76 9.70 -24.21
C VAL A 166 21.91 8.81 -24.68
N THR A 167 22.44 7.95 -23.80
CA THR A 167 23.55 7.06 -24.15
C THR A 167 23.11 5.74 -24.77
N GLN A 168 21.81 5.44 -24.72
CA GLN A 168 21.21 4.20 -25.22
C GLN A 168 21.82 2.96 -24.54
N ASP A 169 22.05 3.05 -23.23
CA ASP A 169 22.68 2.01 -22.42
C ASP A 169 22.03 1.88 -21.04
N PHE A 170 22.27 0.76 -20.38
CA PHE A 170 21.82 0.52 -19.01
C PHE A 170 22.87 0.99 -17.99
N GLY A 171 22.44 1.87 -17.10
CA GLY A 171 23.19 2.25 -15.90
C GLY A 171 22.75 1.43 -14.70
N GLN A 172 23.70 1.04 -13.84
CA GLN A 172 23.36 0.38 -12.57
C GLN A 172 22.77 1.42 -11.60
N ALA A 173 21.62 1.10 -11.02
CA ALA A 173 20.96 1.91 -10.01
C ALA A 173 21.58 1.63 -8.62
N SER A 174 22.83 2.06 -8.43
CA SER A 174 23.52 1.93 -7.14
C SER A 174 23.36 3.19 -6.28
N GLU A 175 23.67 3.03 -4.99
CA GLU A 175 23.86 4.12 -4.03
C GLU A 175 24.78 5.20 -4.62
N GLY A 176 24.39 6.47 -4.48
CA GLY A 176 25.18 7.60 -4.97
C GLY A 176 25.20 7.82 -6.49
N SER A 177 24.41 7.08 -7.28
CA SER A 177 24.25 7.34 -8.73
C SER A 177 23.70 8.74 -9.04
N GLY A 178 22.98 9.36 -8.08
CA GLY A 178 22.31 10.64 -8.25
C GLY A 178 21.14 10.61 -9.23
N GLN A 179 20.80 9.42 -9.76
CA GLN A 179 19.70 9.24 -10.69
C GLN A 179 18.37 9.38 -9.96
N THR A 180 17.51 10.24 -10.48
CA THR A 180 16.14 10.41 -9.99
C THR A 180 15.15 9.72 -10.91
N LEU A 181 14.04 9.23 -10.35
CA LEU A 181 12.94 8.64 -11.10
C LEU A 181 11.82 9.66 -11.31
N ALA A 182 11.29 9.71 -12.51
CA ALA A 182 10.04 10.36 -12.85
C ALA A 182 8.96 9.30 -13.08
N ARG A 183 7.70 9.65 -12.85
CA ARG A 183 6.56 8.80 -13.20
C ARG A 183 6.65 8.40 -14.65
N GLY A 184 6.27 7.16 -14.91
CA GLY A 184 6.35 6.60 -16.25
C GLY A 184 7.77 6.19 -16.68
N ASP A 185 8.80 6.37 -15.86
CA ASP A 185 10.06 5.65 -16.03
C ASP A 185 9.85 4.14 -15.82
N ALA A 186 10.84 3.32 -16.14
CA ALA A 186 10.85 1.91 -15.79
C ALA A 186 12.25 1.43 -15.39
N LEU A 187 12.29 0.43 -14.51
CA LEU A 187 13.52 -0.16 -14.02
C LEU A 187 13.56 -1.67 -14.27
N TRP A 188 14.76 -2.17 -14.55
CA TRP A 188 15.07 -3.59 -14.45
C TRP A 188 15.50 -3.91 -13.03
N LEU A 189 14.82 -4.84 -12.39
CA LEU A 189 15.10 -5.28 -11.02
C LEU A 189 15.28 -6.79 -11.02
N GLU A 190 16.39 -7.28 -10.46
CA GLU A 190 16.60 -8.69 -10.19
C GLU A 190 16.36 -8.94 -8.70
N ALA A 191 15.24 -9.60 -8.38
CA ALA A 191 14.84 -9.90 -7.01
C ALA A 191 15.25 -11.32 -6.61
N ILE A 192 15.69 -11.49 -5.37
CA ILE A 192 16.07 -12.80 -4.79
C ILE A 192 14.84 -13.70 -4.66
N ASP A 193 13.75 -13.13 -4.16
CA ASP A 193 12.46 -13.78 -3.93
C ASP A 193 11.31 -12.88 -4.41
N ALA A 194 10.11 -13.44 -4.49
CA ALA A 194 8.92 -12.65 -4.78
C ALA A 194 8.69 -11.60 -3.66
N ALA A 195 8.36 -10.38 -4.05
CA ALA A 195 8.22 -9.25 -3.13
C ALA A 195 7.11 -8.29 -3.59
N GLN A 196 6.74 -7.36 -2.71
CA GLN A 196 5.88 -6.23 -3.04
C GLN A 196 6.70 -4.95 -2.91
N TRP A 197 6.78 -4.19 -3.99
CA TRP A 197 7.52 -2.94 -4.05
C TRP A 197 6.56 -1.76 -3.93
N LEU A 198 6.65 -1.07 -2.80
CA LEU A 198 5.92 0.16 -2.55
C LEU A 198 6.56 1.33 -3.31
N GLN A 199 5.85 1.81 -4.33
CA GLN A 199 6.13 3.01 -5.10
C GLN A 199 5.35 4.18 -4.50
N LEU A 200 5.98 4.89 -3.57
CA LEU A 200 5.37 6.03 -2.86
C LEU A 200 5.02 7.15 -3.85
N ASP A 201 3.75 7.40 -4.11
CA ASP A 201 3.25 8.43 -5.03
C ASP A 201 3.18 9.85 -4.41
N GLY A 202 3.47 9.95 -3.10
CA GLY A 202 3.43 11.20 -2.35
C GLY A 202 2.02 11.74 -2.07
N ARG A 203 0.96 10.92 -2.26
CA ARG A 203 -0.44 11.39 -2.08
C ARG A 203 -0.93 11.44 -0.66
N MET A 204 -0.16 10.99 0.31
CA MET A 204 -0.41 11.40 1.67
C MET A 204 -0.20 12.91 1.76
N ARG A 205 -1.32 13.63 1.78
CA ARG A 205 -1.30 15.09 1.76
C ARG A 205 -1.31 15.57 3.20
N VAL A 206 -0.17 16.05 3.67
CA VAL A 206 -0.11 16.76 4.95
C VAL A 206 -0.53 18.21 4.71
N VAL A 207 -1.64 18.62 5.32
CA VAL A 207 -2.12 20.00 5.30
C VAL A 207 -1.85 20.61 6.66
N PHE A 208 -0.91 21.53 6.73
CA PHE A 208 -0.69 22.36 7.91
C PHE A 208 -1.72 23.49 7.90
N GLU A 209 -2.62 23.53 8.88
CA GLU A 209 -3.67 24.56 8.94
C GLU A 209 -3.14 25.94 9.35
N ARG A 210 -1.86 26.02 9.73
CA ARG A 210 -1.11 27.26 9.98
C ARG A 210 0.29 27.16 9.38
N GLU A 211 0.97 28.28 9.25
CA GLU A 211 2.40 28.29 8.93
C GLU A 211 3.19 27.60 10.05
N VAL A 212 4.04 26.64 9.67
CA VAL A 212 5.01 25.96 10.53
C VAL A 212 6.36 25.95 9.82
N SER A 213 7.45 25.72 10.56
CA SER A 213 8.79 25.69 9.96
C SER A 213 8.91 24.61 8.87
N THR A 214 9.68 24.89 7.81
CA THR A 214 9.93 23.91 6.73
C THR A 214 10.59 22.64 7.24
N ALA A 215 11.45 22.74 8.26
CA ALA A 215 12.04 21.60 8.95
C ALA A 215 10.96 20.69 9.56
N PHE A 216 10.03 21.26 10.32
CA PHE A 216 8.92 20.48 10.91
C PHE A 216 8.01 19.86 9.86
N GLN A 217 7.79 20.53 8.71
CA GLN A 217 7.02 19.95 7.61
C GLN A 217 7.71 18.72 7.03
N ALA A 218 9.02 18.81 6.77
CA ALA A 218 9.82 17.72 6.24
C ALA A 218 9.91 16.54 7.23
N GLU A 219 10.17 16.83 8.51
CA GLU A 219 10.22 15.81 9.57
C GLU A 219 8.87 15.09 9.74
N THR A 220 7.77 15.83 9.70
CA THR A 220 6.43 15.24 9.79
C THR A 220 6.12 14.37 8.57
N GLN A 221 6.44 14.86 7.37
CA GLN A 221 6.24 14.08 6.15
C GLN A 221 7.04 12.77 6.20
N ALA A 222 8.33 12.84 6.55
CA ALA A 222 9.18 11.65 6.69
C ALA A 222 8.62 10.65 7.71
N ALA A 223 8.20 11.13 8.90
CA ALA A 223 7.64 10.26 9.93
C ALA A 223 6.37 9.54 9.49
N LEU A 224 5.55 10.20 8.69
CA LEU A 224 4.34 9.62 8.16
C LEU A 224 4.62 8.67 6.99
N ASP A 225 5.60 8.99 6.14
CA ASP A 225 6.05 8.11 5.05
C ASP A 225 6.53 6.77 5.64
N ASP A 226 7.31 6.79 6.73
CA ASP A 226 7.75 5.59 7.45
C ASP A 226 6.57 4.74 7.96
N VAL A 227 5.45 5.36 8.34
CA VAL A 227 4.26 4.62 8.79
C VAL A 227 3.53 3.99 7.63
N VAL A 228 3.44 4.68 6.48
CA VAL A 228 2.93 4.07 5.24
C VAL A 228 3.75 2.83 4.89
N VAL A 229 5.08 2.93 4.98
CA VAL A 229 6.00 1.80 4.76
C VAL A 229 5.77 0.68 5.76
N PHE A 230 5.57 1.02 7.04
CA PHE A 230 5.23 0.04 8.07
C PHE A 230 3.96 -0.74 7.72
N PHE A 231 2.88 -0.06 7.31
CA PHE A 231 1.63 -0.71 6.94
C PHE A 231 1.75 -1.55 5.67
N ALA A 232 2.48 -1.06 4.67
CA ALA A 232 2.75 -1.80 3.46
C ALA A 232 3.53 -3.09 3.77
N ARG A 233 4.60 -3.02 4.57
CA ARG A 233 5.44 -4.17 4.92
C ARG A 233 4.73 -5.21 5.79
N HIS A 234 4.03 -4.76 6.84
CA HIS A 234 3.49 -5.67 7.86
C HIS A 234 2.09 -6.20 7.52
N TYR A 235 1.32 -5.41 6.76
CA TYR A 235 -0.07 -5.73 6.47
C TYR A 235 -0.38 -5.81 4.98
N ASN A 236 0.63 -5.65 4.11
CA ASN A 236 0.44 -5.56 2.65
C ASN A 236 -0.63 -4.52 2.29
N LEU A 237 -0.62 -3.40 3.02
CA LEU A 237 -1.63 -2.37 2.94
C LEU A 237 -1.01 -1.07 2.45
N VAL A 238 -1.52 -0.56 1.34
CA VAL A 238 -1.22 0.80 0.87
C VAL A 238 -2.47 1.64 0.99
N VAL A 239 -2.27 2.83 1.55
CA VAL A 239 -3.35 3.72 1.93
C VAL A 239 -3.17 5.01 1.16
N GLU A 240 -4.08 5.26 0.23
CA GLU A 240 -4.01 6.41 -0.66
C GLU A 240 -5.05 7.46 -0.27
N GLY A 241 -4.76 8.72 -0.60
CA GLY A 241 -5.71 9.82 -0.49
C GLY A 241 -6.01 10.31 0.94
N ILE A 242 -5.32 9.79 1.96
CA ILE A 242 -5.44 10.35 3.32
C ILE A 242 -4.88 11.77 3.34
N THR A 243 -5.73 12.74 3.67
CA THR A 243 -5.32 14.12 3.92
C THR A 243 -5.14 14.35 5.41
N VAL A 244 -3.90 14.31 5.89
CA VAL A 244 -3.57 14.57 7.31
C VAL A 244 -3.60 16.07 7.58
N ARG A 245 -4.60 16.56 8.30
CA ARG A 245 -4.74 18.00 8.65
C ARG A 245 -4.21 18.32 10.04
N LEU A 246 -3.07 18.99 10.14
CA LEU A 246 -2.40 19.29 11.40
C LEU A 246 -2.84 20.65 11.98
N LYS A 247 -3.46 20.60 13.17
CA LYS A 247 -3.82 21.78 13.96
C LYS A 247 -3.00 21.85 15.24
N ALA A 248 -2.51 23.04 15.55
CA ALA A 248 -1.59 23.27 16.66
C ALA A 248 -2.24 23.95 17.89
N GLU A 249 -3.53 23.72 18.13
CA GLU A 249 -4.30 24.42 19.19
C GLU A 249 -4.78 23.52 20.34
N SER A 250 -4.41 22.23 20.37
CA SER A 250 -4.79 21.36 21.50
C SER A 250 -3.76 21.43 22.62
N ALA A 251 -4.21 21.45 23.87
CA ALA A 251 -3.38 21.37 25.08
C ALA A 251 -2.77 19.96 25.29
N GLY A 252 -2.36 19.27 24.21
CA GLY A 252 -1.89 17.90 24.22
C GLY A 252 -1.26 17.51 22.88
N CYS A 253 -0.33 16.55 22.95
CA CYS A 253 0.52 16.16 21.83
C CYS A 253 -0.19 15.39 20.70
N GLY A 254 -1.45 14.97 20.84
CA GLY A 254 -2.13 14.21 19.81
C GLY A 254 -3.63 14.02 20.07
N GLY A 255 -4.38 13.84 18.99
CA GLY A 255 -5.74 13.32 19.03
C GLY A 255 -6.37 13.28 17.65
N GLY A 256 -6.74 12.09 17.19
CA GLY A 256 -7.52 11.90 15.97
C GLY A 256 -9.00 12.25 16.16
N TYR A 257 -9.60 12.93 15.18
CA TYR A 257 -11.05 13.03 15.05
C TYR A 257 -11.50 12.36 13.76
N ALA A 258 -12.75 11.92 13.75
CA ALA A 258 -13.40 11.41 12.54
C ALA A 258 -13.26 12.40 11.38
N ASN A 259 -13.01 11.89 10.17
CA ASN A 259 -12.77 12.61 8.90
C ASN A 259 -11.31 13.06 8.65
N GLU A 260 -10.35 12.15 8.73
CA GLU A 260 -8.97 12.33 8.22
C GLU A 260 -8.15 13.44 8.91
N THR A 261 -8.65 14.04 9.99
CA THR A 261 -8.00 15.17 10.67
C THR A 261 -7.24 14.68 11.90
N ILE A 262 -5.91 14.85 11.89
CA ILE A 262 -5.02 14.52 13.01
C ILE A 262 -4.53 15.82 13.64
N PHE A 263 -4.71 15.98 14.94
CA PHE A 263 -4.20 17.15 15.64
C PHE A 263 -2.80 16.86 16.13
N MET A 264 -1.83 17.72 15.77
CA MET A 264 -0.48 17.67 16.33
C MET A 264 0.00 19.08 16.63
N GLU A 265 0.58 19.22 17.81
CA GLU A 265 1.28 20.43 18.20
C GLU A 265 2.72 20.42 17.66
N GLU A 266 3.23 21.58 17.28
CA GLU A 266 4.62 21.73 16.85
C GLU A 266 5.56 21.34 18.00
N GLY A 267 6.51 20.44 17.73
CA GLY A 267 7.39 19.83 18.73
C GLY A 267 6.88 18.50 19.31
N CYS A 268 5.66 18.06 18.95
CA CYS A 268 5.16 16.71 19.25
C CYS A 268 5.22 15.81 17.99
N LEU A 269 6.43 15.48 17.52
CA LEU A 269 6.60 14.54 16.39
C LEU A 269 6.32 13.08 16.77
N ASN A 270 6.60 12.72 18.02
CA ASN A 270 6.43 11.37 18.55
C ASN A 270 5.05 10.71 18.32
N PRO A 271 3.92 11.44 18.45
CA PRO A 271 2.60 10.87 18.18
C PRO A 271 2.20 10.86 16.70
N ALA A 272 2.95 11.47 15.77
CA ALA A 272 2.55 11.48 14.35
C ALA A 272 2.32 10.07 13.79
N PRO A 273 3.23 9.11 14.02
CA PRO A 273 3.00 7.72 13.63
C PRO A 273 1.78 7.06 14.25
N HIS A 274 1.54 7.36 15.53
CA HIS A 274 0.43 6.81 16.31
C HIS A 274 -0.90 7.31 15.75
N GLU A 275 -1.05 8.63 15.62
CA GLU A 275 -2.27 9.24 15.14
C GLU A 275 -2.52 8.93 13.65
N TYR A 276 -1.45 8.80 12.86
CA TYR A 276 -1.59 8.35 11.46
C TYR A 276 -2.13 6.94 11.35
N SER A 277 -1.69 6.05 12.24
CA SER A 277 -2.25 4.71 12.30
C SER A 277 -3.76 4.73 12.53
N HIS A 278 -4.27 5.69 13.33
CA HIS A 278 -5.71 5.87 13.47
C HIS A 278 -6.39 6.38 12.19
N ALA A 279 -5.77 7.32 11.47
CA ALA A 279 -6.32 7.77 10.17
C ALA A 279 -6.35 6.62 9.14
N VAL A 280 -5.32 5.78 9.11
CA VAL A 280 -5.30 4.55 8.29
C VAL A 280 -6.44 3.62 8.69
N GLN A 281 -6.56 3.31 9.98
CA GLN A 281 -7.62 2.40 10.45
C GLN A 281 -9.02 2.96 10.17
N GLU A 282 -9.23 4.27 10.31
CA GLU A 282 -10.50 4.92 9.98
C GLU A 282 -10.79 4.84 8.47
N TYR A 283 -9.80 5.14 7.63
CA TYR A 283 -9.92 5.02 6.18
C TYR A 283 -10.33 3.61 5.76
N LEU A 284 -9.67 2.58 6.28
CA LEU A 284 -10.03 1.18 6.00
C LEU A 284 -11.47 0.87 6.42
N ALA A 285 -11.94 1.44 7.54
CA ALA A 285 -13.31 1.27 7.99
C ALA A 285 -14.34 2.00 7.11
N THR A 286 -13.92 2.92 6.25
CA THR A 286 -14.79 3.56 5.23
C THR A 286 -14.92 2.74 3.94
N LEU A 287 -13.93 1.90 3.63
CA LEU A 287 -13.93 1.08 2.42
C LEU A 287 -14.90 -0.12 2.48
N GLU A 288 -15.49 -0.43 3.64
CA GLU A 288 -16.46 -1.54 3.73
C GLU A 288 -17.84 -1.13 3.20
N PRO A 289 -18.34 -1.74 2.11
CA PRO A 289 -19.44 -1.22 1.30
C PRO A 289 -20.84 -1.43 1.88
N ASP A 290 -21.00 -2.26 2.92
CA ASP A 290 -22.33 -2.70 3.36
C ASP A 290 -23.00 -1.78 4.40
N GLY A 291 -22.29 -0.78 4.92
CA GLY A 291 -22.82 0.14 5.93
C GLY A 291 -23.39 -0.54 7.17
N SER A 292 -23.08 -1.83 7.41
CA SER A 292 -23.71 -2.66 8.44
C SER A 292 -23.28 -2.28 9.87
N TRP A 293 -22.25 -1.44 9.98
CA TRP A 293 -21.76 -0.87 11.23
C TRP A 293 -22.12 0.62 11.31
N GLY A 294 -23.21 0.94 12.01
CA GLY A 294 -23.70 2.31 12.19
C GLY A 294 -22.68 3.27 12.85
N THR A 295 -22.72 4.55 12.48
CA THR A 295 -21.97 5.71 13.02
C THR A 295 -20.47 5.53 13.33
N VAL A 296 -19.63 6.24 12.57
CA VAL A 296 -18.14 6.19 12.50
C VAL A 296 -17.39 6.06 13.84
N ARG A 297 -17.90 6.59 14.96
CA ARG A 297 -17.19 6.60 16.26
C ARG A 297 -16.94 5.24 16.91
N TYR A 298 -17.53 4.15 16.42
CA TYR A 298 -17.30 2.79 16.95
C TYR A 298 -16.77 1.80 15.90
N LYS A 299 -16.29 2.29 14.74
CA LYS A 299 -15.93 1.45 13.59
C LYS A 299 -14.52 0.84 13.62
N ILE A 300 -13.61 1.33 14.47
CA ILE A 300 -12.18 0.99 14.46
C ILE A 300 -11.86 -0.33 15.21
N GLY A 301 -12.87 -1.19 15.42
CA GLY A 301 -12.73 -2.37 16.28
C GLY A 301 -12.62 -1.99 17.77
N PRO A 302 -12.29 -2.95 18.65
CA PRO A 302 -12.15 -2.66 20.07
C PRO A 302 -10.93 -1.76 20.31
N ALA A 303 -11.06 -0.80 21.23
CA ALA A 303 -10.02 0.22 21.49
C ALA A 303 -8.62 -0.37 21.71
N TRP A 304 -8.50 -1.54 22.36
CA TRP A 304 -7.20 -2.19 22.57
C TRP A 304 -6.49 -2.56 21.26
N LEU A 305 -7.24 -2.87 20.20
CA LEU A 305 -6.67 -3.23 18.89
C LEU A 305 -6.26 -1.97 18.13
N SER A 306 -7.12 -0.95 18.08
CA SER A 306 -6.81 0.31 17.38
C SER A 306 -5.62 1.01 18.01
N GLU A 307 -5.66 1.20 19.33
CA GLU A 307 -4.57 1.78 20.12
C GLU A 307 -3.34 0.87 20.12
N GLY A 308 -3.52 -0.45 20.16
CA GLY A 308 -2.43 -1.42 20.13
C GLY A 308 -1.63 -1.34 18.83
N VAL A 309 -2.31 -1.35 17.68
CA VAL A 309 -1.66 -1.21 16.36
C VAL A 309 -1.00 0.16 16.22
N ALA A 310 -1.66 1.24 16.66
CA ALA A 310 -1.09 2.59 16.63
C ALA A 310 0.17 2.73 17.50
N ASN A 311 0.17 2.12 18.69
CA ASN A 311 1.36 2.06 19.55
C ASN A 311 2.47 1.22 18.93
N ILE A 312 2.17 0.07 18.30
CA ILE A 312 3.21 -0.73 17.63
C ILE A 312 3.81 0.03 16.45
N ALA A 313 2.99 0.64 15.59
CA ALA A 313 3.47 1.44 14.46
C ALA A 313 4.36 2.58 14.94
N SER A 314 3.95 3.29 16.00
CA SER A 314 4.76 4.33 16.63
C SER A 314 6.07 3.80 17.20
N ALA A 315 6.04 2.66 17.89
CA ALA A 315 7.25 2.08 18.47
C ALA A 315 8.24 1.60 17.40
N VAL A 316 7.75 0.98 16.32
CA VAL A 316 8.60 0.56 15.18
C VAL A 316 9.22 1.76 14.49
N TYR A 317 8.46 2.82 14.26
CA TYR A 317 9.02 4.08 13.75
C TYR A 317 10.13 4.61 14.65
N ARG A 318 9.90 4.67 15.97
CA ARG A 318 10.87 5.23 16.91
C ARG A 318 12.16 4.43 16.96
N ASP A 319 12.07 3.11 16.87
CA ASP A 319 13.21 2.20 16.80
C ASP A 319 14.03 2.44 15.52
N LEU A 320 13.36 2.51 14.36
CA LEU A 320 14.00 2.82 13.07
C LEU A 320 14.63 4.21 13.03
N ALA A 321 13.99 5.19 13.68
CA ALA A 321 14.50 6.56 13.81
C ALA A 321 15.58 6.72 14.89
N GLY A 322 15.91 5.65 15.63
CA GLY A 322 16.90 5.68 16.72
C GLY A 322 16.50 6.60 17.90
N ILE A 323 15.20 6.82 18.11
CA ILE A 323 14.69 7.70 19.17
C ILE A 323 14.68 6.97 20.52
N ASP A 324 14.05 5.79 20.56
CA ASP A 324 14.10 4.82 21.65
C ASP A 324 13.84 3.43 21.07
N SER A 325 14.32 2.40 21.75
CA SER A 325 14.09 1.02 21.32
C SER A 325 12.62 0.62 21.49
N LEU A 326 12.16 -0.35 20.70
CA LEU A 326 10.83 -0.95 20.85
C LEU A 326 10.54 -1.41 22.30
N ASP A 327 11.56 -1.93 22.99
CA ASP A 327 11.44 -2.41 24.36
C ASP A 327 11.34 -1.27 25.38
N GLU A 328 12.11 -0.19 25.22
CA GLU A 328 11.97 1.03 26.04
C GLU A 328 10.60 1.67 25.84
N HIS A 329 10.08 1.67 24.61
CA HIS A 329 8.74 2.19 24.34
C HIS A 329 7.65 1.32 24.97
N ARG A 330 7.78 -0.01 24.92
CA ARG A 330 6.85 -0.95 25.57
C ARG A 330 6.82 -0.75 27.08
N GLU A 331 7.97 -0.53 27.71
CA GLU A 331 8.05 -0.30 29.16
C GLU A 331 7.35 1.02 29.56
N HIS A 332 7.41 2.05 28.69
CA HIS A 332 6.79 3.35 28.94
C HIS A 332 5.31 3.43 28.52
N SER A 333 4.85 2.62 27.56
CA SER A 333 3.46 2.63 27.11
C SER A 333 2.57 1.87 28.09
N ARG A 334 1.73 2.61 28.85
CA ARG A 334 0.67 2.02 29.67
C ARG A 334 -0.26 1.09 28.89
N VAL A 335 -0.40 1.29 27.57
CA VAL A 335 -1.21 0.43 26.70
C VAL A 335 -0.52 -0.91 26.45
N ALA A 336 0.80 -0.95 26.28
CA ALA A 336 1.57 -2.20 26.17
C ALA A 336 1.43 -3.08 27.42
N ALA A 337 1.33 -2.46 28.61
CA ALA A 337 1.03 -3.17 29.85
C ALA A 337 -0.39 -3.78 29.90
N ILE A 338 -1.36 -3.24 29.14
CA ILE A 338 -2.74 -3.72 29.08
C ILE A 338 -2.96 -4.70 27.90
N THR A 339 -2.13 -4.60 26.86
CA THR A 339 -2.15 -5.49 25.68
C THR A 339 -1.18 -6.67 25.79
N ASN A 340 -0.41 -6.78 26.87
CA ASN A 340 0.36 -7.97 27.19
C ASN A 340 -0.59 -9.18 27.33
N PRO A 341 -0.46 -10.22 26.47
CA PRO A 341 -1.35 -11.39 26.51
C PRO A 341 -1.36 -12.10 27.86
N ASN A 342 -0.26 -12.00 28.62
CA ASN A 342 -0.11 -12.58 29.95
C ASN A 342 -0.88 -11.81 31.05
N ASP A 343 -1.28 -10.56 30.78
CA ASP A 343 -2.07 -9.71 31.68
C ASP A 343 -3.58 -9.69 31.33
N LEU A 344 -4.03 -10.43 30.32
CA LEU A 344 -5.47 -10.59 30.06
C LEU A 344 -6.21 -11.27 31.22
N ALA A 345 -5.50 -12.05 32.04
CA ALA A 345 -6.02 -12.61 33.28
C ALA A 345 -6.11 -11.59 34.43
N SER A 346 -5.39 -10.46 34.36
CA SER A 346 -5.38 -9.42 35.39
C SER A 346 -6.44 -8.31 35.17
N LEU A 347 -7.16 -8.33 34.04
CA LEU A 347 -8.31 -7.44 33.80
C LEU A 347 -9.55 -7.73 34.69
N GLU A 348 -9.54 -8.78 35.53
CA GLU A 348 -10.53 -8.93 36.61
C GLU A 348 -10.32 -7.92 37.77
N TRP A 349 -9.20 -7.19 37.80
CA TRP A 349 -8.83 -6.28 38.89
C TRP A 349 -9.61 -4.95 38.91
N GLU A 350 -10.32 -4.58 37.82
CA GLU A 350 -11.14 -3.36 37.77
C GLU A 350 -12.40 -3.39 38.64
N ARG A 351 -12.73 -4.52 39.28
CA ARG A 351 -13.86 -4.60 40.24
C ARG A 351 -13.58 -4.04 41.63
N LYS A 352 -12.37 -3.57 41.95
CA LYS A 352 -11.99 -3.17 43.32
C LYS A 352 -11.22 -1.85 43.42
N LEU A 353 -11.69 -0.77 42.78
CA LEU A 353 -11.24 0.58 43.15
C LEU A 353 -11.99 1.09 44.41
N PRO A 354 -11.30 1.70 45.39
CA PRO A 354 -11.94 2.36 46.54
C PRO A 354 -12.83 3.53 46.07
N ALA A 355 -13.99 3.71 46.70
CA ALA A 355 -15.05 4.65 46.32
C ALA A 355 -14.72 6.16 46.42
N GLY A 356 -13.45 6.56 46.38
CA GLY A 356 -13.00 7.92 46.74
C GLY A 356 -12.33 8.75 45.65
N LEU A 357 -12.06 8.22 44.45
CA LEU A 357 -11.49 9.02 43.37
C LEU A 357 -12.60 9.60 42.48
N SER A 358 -12.59 10.92 42.40
CA SER A 358 -13.64 11.80 41.89
C SER A 358 -14.10 11.49 40.48
N ARG A 359 -15.42 11.47 40.33
CA ARG A 359 -16.19 11.47 39.09
C ARG A 359 -15.90 12.73 38.27
N GLY A 360 -15.22 12.57 37.14
CA GLY A 360 -15.48 13.33 35.90
C GLY A 360 -16.62 12.68 35.12
N PRO A 361 -17.30 13.39 34.20
CA PRO A 361 -18.64 13.00 33.74
C PRO A 361 -18.61 11.94 32.64
N LEU A 362 -18.27 10.70 33.01
CA LEU A 362 -18.58 9.51 32.20
C LEU A 362 -18.97 8.38 33.15
N ALA A 363 -20.22 8.37 33.57
CA ALA A 363 -20.82 7.23 34.26
C ALA A 363 -22.10 6.82 33.53
N HIS A 364 -22.00 5.84 32.64
CA HIS A 364 -23.18 5.09 32.18
C HIS A 364 -23.00 3.61 32.52
N ARG A 365 -23.94 3.10 33.32
CA ARG A 365 -24.03 1.68 33.71
C ARG A 365 -24.24 0.80 32.47
N GLN A 366 -23.44 -0.24 32.30
CA GLN A 366 -23.84 -1.43 31.55
C GLN A 366 -24.17 -2.57 32.53
N GLY A 367 -25.36 -3.13 32.37
CA GLY A 367 -25.73 -4.41 32.94
C GLY A 367 -25.02 -5.53 32.20
N GLY A 368 -24.48 -6.48 32.95
CA GLY A 368 -23.67 -7.57 32.42
C GLY A 368 -24.45 -8.52 31.49
N ARG A 369 -23.82 -8.85 30.37
CA ARG A 369 -23.92 -10.16 29.71
C ARG A 369 -22.54 -10.52 29.18
N ALA A 370 -22.09 -11.73 29.50
CA ALA A 370 -20.94 -12.33 28.85
C ALA A 370 -21.24 -12.48 27.36
N VAL A 371 -20.44 -11.84 26.51
CA VAL A 371 -20.49 -12.04 25.07
C VAL A 371 -19.62 -13.25 24.75
N ALA A 372 -20.26 -14.36 24.39
CA ALA A 372 -19.56 -15.48 23.77
C ALA A 372 -19.16 -15.06 22.35
N LEU A 373 -17.86 -15.02 22.07
CA LEU A 373 -17.30 -14.81 20.74
C LEU A 373 -17.75 -15.97 19.84
N ARG A 374 -18.67 -15.67 18.91
CA ARG A 374 -18.96 -16.55 17.79
C ARG A 374 -18.27 -15.96 16.58
N VAL A 375 -17.16 -16.57 16.19
CA VAL A 375 -16.42 -16.25 14.96
C VAL A 375 -17.34 -16.58 13.78
N LEU A 376 -17.70 -15.57 12.99
CA LEU A 376 -18.39 -15.76 11.71
C LEU A 376 -17.33 -15.81 10.60
N PRO A 377 -17.42 -16.76 9.67
CA PRO A 377 -16.50 -16.83 8.54
C PRO A 377 -16.89 -15.77 7.50
N SER A 378 -15.90 -15.00 7.04
CA SER A 378 -15.88 -14.06 5.89
C SER A 378 -15.99 -12.56 6.20
N ALA A 379 -14.84 -11.93 6.49
CA ALA A 379 -14.46 -10.57 6.03
C ALA A 379 -12.91 -10.47 6.04
N PRO A 380 -12.23 -10.30 4.90
CA PRO A 380 -10.77 -10.50 4.83
C PRO A 380 -9.91 -9.41 5.49
N ASN A 381 -10.40 -8.20 5.78
CA ASN A 381 -9.49 -7.09 6.09
C ASN A 381 -9.14 -6.94 7.59
N ILE A 382 -10.12 -6.91 8.50
CA ILE A 382 -9.85 -6.89 9.95
C ILE A 382 -9.33 -8.24 10.46
N GLU A 383 -9.76 -9.35 9.86
CA GLU A 383 -9.26 -10.67 10.22
C GLU A 383 -7.78 -10.83 9.86
N VAL A 384 -7.33 -10.27 8.72
CA VAL A 384 -5.91 -10.21 8.35
C VAL A 384 -5.15 -9.28 9.30
N LEU A 385 -5.66 -8.07 9.59
CA LEU A 385 -5.00 -7.18 10.57
C LEU A 385 -4.88 -7.83 11.95
N ALA A 386 -5.94 -8.48 12.44
CA ALA A 386 -5.94 -9.14 13.74
C ALA A 386 -5.05 -10.40 13.75
N ARG A 387 -5.05 -11.20 12.68
CA ARG A 387 -4.17 -12.39 12.56
C ARG A 387 -2.71 -11.99 12.39
N SER A 388 -2.40 -11.00 11.56
CA SER A 388 -1.05 -10.46 11.38
C SER A 388 -0.56 -9.80 12.67
N PHE A 389 -1.38 -8.99 13.35
CA PHE A 389 -1.05 -8.42 14.66
C PHE A 389 -0.74 -9.52 15.69
N LEU A 390 -1.63 -10.52 15.83
CA LEU A 390 -1.40 -11.64 16.75
C LEU A 390 -0.19 -12.50 16.36
N HIS A 391 0.15 -12.57 15.07
CA HIS A 391 1.34 -13.27 14.58
C HIS A 391 2.63 -12.48 14.87
N SER A 392 2.67 -11.18 14.60
CA SER A 392 3.78 -10.28 14.92
C SER A 392 4.05 -10.21 16.42
N VAL A 393 3.00 -10.17 17.24
CA VAL A 393 3.14 -10.23 18.72
C VAL A 393 3.75 -11.57 19.17
N ARG A 394 3.42 -12.68 18.51
CA ARG A 394 3.94 -14.02 18.85
C ARG A 394 5.36 -14.30 18.36
N ASN A 395 5.78 -13.67 17.26
CA ASN A 395 7.11 -13.89 16.69
C ASN A 395 8.17 -12.88 17.17
N ALA A 396 7.75 -11.87 17.95
CA ALA A 396 8.64 -10.96 18.67
C ALA A 396 9.09 -11.52 20.04
N GLU A 397 8.76 -12.79 20.33
CA GLU A 397 9.34 -13.65 21.38
C GLU A 397 10.44 -14.53 20.77
#